data_AF-A0A7C6R7X7-F1
#
_entry.id   AF-A0A7C6R7X7-F1
#
_cell.length_a   1.000
_cell.length_b   1.000
_cell.length_c   1.000
_cell.angle_alpha   90.00
_cell.angle_beta   90.00
_cell.angle_gamma   90.00
#
_symmetry.space_group_name_H-M   'P 1'
#
loop_
_entity.id
_entity.type
_entity.pdbx_description
1 polymer ?
#
loop_
_entity_poly.entity_id
_entity_poly.type
_entity_poly.pdbx_seq_one_letter_code
_entity_poly.pdbx_strand_id
1 'polypeptide(L)'
;QQAVETYFDEYDQIGTSQAARAAQLTSLVPDADGTHWTVRQVFDDPEGDHDWGITARVDVPATLAAGAVQLEILAVGPHESNAAAGSPT
;
A
#
# COMPACT_ATOMS: atom_id res chain seq x y z
N GLN A 1 9.86 -9.57 -8.73
CA GLN A 1 8.94 -8.95 -9.71
C GLN A 1 7.67 -9.80 -9.94
N GLN A 2 7.58 -11.01 -9.36
CA GLN A 2 6.45 -11.95 -9.54
C GLN A 2 5.06 -11.41 -9.13
N ALA A 3 4.98 -10.53 -8.12
CA ALA A 3 3.68 -10.03 -7.65
C ALA A 3 2.88 -9.28 -8.73
N VAL A 4 3.56 -8.49 -9.57
CA VAL A 4 2.89 -7.76 -10.65
C VAL A 4 2.42 -8.72 -11.74
N GLU A 5 3.19 -9.77 -12.02
CA GLU A 5 2.80 -10.82 -12.97
C GLU A 5 1.55 -11.57 -12.51
N THR A 6 1.42 -11.86 -11.20
CA THR A 6 0.23 -12.49 -10.63
C THR A 6 -1.01 -11.58 -10.67
N TYR A 7 -0.85 -10.27 -10.44
CA TYR A 7 -1.96 -9.33 -10.61
C TYR A 7 -2.53 -9.37 -12.03
N PHE A 8 -1.66 -9.43 -13.04
CA PHE A 8 -2.08 -9.48 -14.44
C PHE A 8 -2.63 -10.84 -14.91
N ASP A 9 -2.52 -11.89 -14.09
CA ASP A 9 -3.26 -13.14 -14.30
C ASP A 9 -4.75 -12.97 -13.96
N GLU A 10 -5.05 -12.07 -13.01
CA GLU A 10 -6.40 -11.81 -12.51
C GLU A 10 -7.06 -10.61 -13.23
N TYR A 11 -6.32 -9.51 -13.42
CA TYR A 11 -6.85 -8.26 -13.97
C TYR A 11 -6.07 -7.79 -15.21
N ASP A 12 -6.78 -7.33 -16.24
CA ASP A 12 -6.19 -6.91 -17.53
C ASP A 12 -5.43 -5.57 -17.46
N GLN A 13 -5.74 -4.72 -16.47
CA GLN A 13 -5.17 -3.38 -16.34
C GLN A 13 -5.01 -2.93 -14.89
N ILE A 14 -4.05 -2.05 -14.63
CA ILE A 14 -3.91 -1.31 -13.37
C ILE A 14 -4.29 0.14 -13.64
N GLY A 15 -5.27 0.67 -12.89
CA GLY A 15 -5.65 2.07 -12.96
C GLY A 15 -4.50 3.00 -12.55
N THR A 16 -4.19 3.99 -13.39
CA THR A 16 -3.14 5.00 -13.10
C THR A 16 -3.68 6.43 -13.12
N SER A 17 -4.99 6.59 -13.10
CA SER A 17 -5.68 7.87 -13.14
C SER A 17 -5.48 8.68 -11.84
N GLN A 18 -6.01 9.90 -11.80
CA GLN A 18 -6.05 10.68 -10.56
C GLN A 18 -6.84 9.96 -9.46
N ALA A 19 -7.94 9.26 -9.82
CA ALA A 19 -8.76 8.52 -8.87
C ALA A 19 -7.98 7.35 -8.24
N ALA A 20 -7.19 6.65 -9.06
CA ALA A 20 -6.32 5.55 -8.61
C ALA A 20 -5.25 5.97 -7.59
N ARG A 21 -4.98 7.29 -7.47
CA ARG A 21 -4.00 7.87 -6.55
C ARG A 21 -4.65 8.82 -5.53
N ALA A 22 -5.97 8.80 -5.45
CA ALA A 22 -6.71 9.63 -4.52
C ALA A 22 -6.56 9.10 -3.09
N ALA A 23 -6.84 9.98 -2.12
CA ALA A 23 -6.78 9.64 -0.70
C ALA A 23 -7.68 8.45 -0.31
N GLN A 24 -8.73 8.15 -1.08
CA GLN A 24 -9.58 6.98 -0.84
C GLN A 24 -8.82 5.66 -1.01
N LEU A 25 -7.81 5.60 -1.87
CA LEU A 25 -6.99 4.42 -2.15
C LEU A 25 -5.58 4.54 -1.56
N THR A 26 -5.34 5.54 -0.72
CA THR A 26 -4.02 5.78 -0.11
C THR A 26 -4.15 6.07 1.38
N SER A 27 -3.53 5.25 2.21
CA SER A 27 -3.45 5.44 3.66
C SER A 27 -2.02 5.72 4.10
N LEU A 28 -1.87 6.63 5.06
CA LEU A 28 -0.62 7.05 5.68
C LEU A 28 -0.81 7.00 7.18
N VAL A 29 -0.12 6.08 7.86
CA VAL A 29 -0.25 5.88 9.30
C VAL A 29 1.10 6.11 9.96
N PRO A 30 1.27 7.19 10.75
CA PRO A 30 2.49 7.40 11.52
C PRO A 30 2.58 6.38 12.67
N ASP A 31 3.79 5.94 12.98
CA ASP A 31 4.09 5.29 14.25
C ASP A 31 3.91 6.28 15.44
N ALA A 32 3.84 5.74 16.66
CA ALA A 32 3.69 6.49 17.90
C ALA A 32 4.71 7.64 18.07
N ASP A 33 5.97 7.45 17.64
CA ASP A 33 6.99 8.48 17.73
C ASP A 33 7.12 9.35 16.46
N GLY A 34 6.35 9.03 15.41
CA GLY A 34 6.28 9.80 14.17
C GLY A 34 7.53 9.73 13.29
N THR A 35 8.52 8.89 13.63
CA THR A 35 9.74 8.74 12.84
C THR A 35 9.54 7.90 11.59
N HIS A 36 8.54 7.00 11.61
CA HIS A 36 8.20 6.14 10.49
C HIS A 36 6.72 6.22 10.17
N TRP A 37 6.39 6.24 8.88
CA TRP A 37 5.01 6.15 8.42
C TRP A 37 4.82 4.88 7.61
N THR A 38 3.79 4.11 7.94
CA THR A 38 3.32 3.01 7.09
C THR A 38 2.43 3.60 6.01
N VAL A 39 2.78 3.36 4.75
CA VAL A 39 2.04 3.79 3.58
C VAL A 39 1.40 2.58 2.92
N ARG A 40 0.11 2.69 2.62
CA ARG A 40 -0.62 1.71 1.81
C ARG A 40 -1.22 2.41 0.61
N GLN A 41 -0.86 1.96 -0.59
CA GLN A 41 -1.55 2.33 -1.83
C GLN A 41 -2.25 1.10 -2.38
N VAL A 42 -3.55 1.21 -2.56
CA VAL A 42 -4.39 0.16 -3.14
C VAL A 42 -4.43 0.33 -4.65
N PHE A 43 -4.38 -0.77 -5.39
CA PHE A 43 -4.52 -0.73 -6.84
C PHE A 43 -5.98 -0.52 -7.22
N ASP A 44 -6.21 0.34 -8.20
CA ASP A 44 -7.51 0.56 -8.80
C ASP A 44 -7.66 -0.45 -9.94
N ASP A 45 -8.15 -1.64 -9.62
CA ASP A 45 -8.47 -2.68 -10.59
C ASP A 45 -9.80 -2.38 -11.31
N PRO A 46 -10.01 -2.93 -12.51
CA PRO A 46 -11.20 -2.65 -13.33
C PRO A 46 -12.51 -3.19 -12.73
N GLU A 47 -12.44 -4.18 -11.85
CA GLU A 47 -13.61 -4.82 -11.23
C GLU A 47 -14.03 -4.10 -9.93
N GLY A 48 -13.14 -3.27 -9.39
CA GLY A 48 -13.35 -2.46 -8.19
C GLY A 48 -13.19 -3.25 -6.89
N ASP A 49 -12.50 -4.39 -6.92
CA ASP A 49 -12.31 -5.28 -5.77
C ASP A 49 -11.34 -4.70 -4.74
N HIS A 50 -10.37 -3.89 -5.20
CA HIS A 50 -9.44 -3.12 -4.38
C HIS A 50 -8.64 -4.00 -3.40
N ASP A 51 -8.41 -5.26 -3.78
CA ASP A 51 -7.81 -6.30 -2.96
C ASP A 51 -6.30 -6.47 -3.22
N TRP A 52 -5.69 -5.62 -4.05
CA TRP A 52 -4.24 -5.57 -4.28
C TRP A 52 -3.61 -4.23 -3.89
N GLY A 53 -2.30 -4.20 -3.62
CA GLY A 53 -1.60 -2.94 -3.41
C GLY A 53 -0.13 -3.04 -3.00
N ILE A 54 0.42 -1.89 -2.67
CA ILE A 54 1.79 -1.70 -2.18
C ILE A 54 1.74 -1.27 -0.72
N THR A 55 2.52 -1.95 0.12
CA THR A 55 2.82 -1.50 1.48
C THR A 55 4.27 -1.05 1.54
N ALA A 56 4.50 0.15 2.05
CA ALA A 56 5.83 0.73 2.19
C ALA A 56 5.99 1.40 3.55
N ARG A 57 7.23 1.63 3.96
CA ARG A 57 7.59 2.41 5.14
C ARG A 57 8.38 3.63 4.71
N VAL A 58 7.97 4.81 5.16
CA VAL A 58 8.73 6.06 4.97
C VAL A 58 9.54 6.35 6.22
N ASP A 59 10.81 6.66 6.06
CA ASP A 59 11.68 7.19 7.12
C ASP A 59 11.61 8.73 7.06
N VAL A 60 10.98 9.33 8.07
CA VAL A 60 10.72 10.78 8.09
C VAL A 60 12.02 11.57 8.31
N PRO A 61 12.88 11.26 9.30
CA PRO A 61 14.17 11.95 9.46
C PRO A 61 15.05 11.89 8.21
N ALA A 62 15.17 10.72 7.58
CA ALA A 62 15.99 10.55 6.37
C ALA A 62 15.39 11.31 5.18
N THR A 63 14.06 11.32 5.05
CA THR A 63 13.35 12.12 4.04
C THR A 63 13.67 13.62 4.18
N LEU A 64 13.60 14.14 5.40
CA LEU A 64 13.92 15.55 5.68
C LEU A 64 15.38 15.87 5.39
N ALA A 65 16.31 15.00 5.78
CA ALA A 65 17.74 15.18 5.53
C ALA A 65 18.11 15.13 4.04
N ALA A 66 17.46 14.25 3.27
CA ALA A 66 17.72 14.08 1.85
C ALA A 66 16.98 15.09 0.95
N GLY A 67 15.93 15.73 1.47
CA GLY A 67 15.03 16.57 0.66
C GLY A 67 14.19 15.79 -0.36
N ALA A 68 14.12 14.47 -0.21
CA ALA A 68 13.38 13.56 -1.07
C ALA A 68 12.90 12.35 -0.26
N VAL A 69 11.72 11.82 -0.57
CA VAL A 69 11.11 10.71 0.16
C VAL A 69 12.04 9.50 0.20
N GLN A 70 12.41 9.10 1.40
CA GLN A 70 13.12 7.86 1.68
C GLN A 70 12.08 6.82 2.10
N LEU A 71 11.82 5.86 1.22
CA LEU A 71 10.86 4.81 1.46
C LEU A 71 11.42 3.43 1.12
N GLU A 72 10.96 2.44 1.87
CA GLU A 72 11.25 1.03 1.69
C GLU A 72 9.94 0.32 1.32
N ILE A 73 9.92 -0.39 0.20
CA ILE A 73 8.77 -1.24 -0.17
C ILE A 73 8.84 -2.51 0.67
N LEU A 74 7.82 -2.73 1.50
CA LEU A 74 7.72 -3.89 2.37
C LEU A 74 7.01 -5.06 1.67
N ALA A 75 5.96 -4.76 0.91
CA ALA A 75 5.17 -5.77 0.21
C ALA A 75 4.48 -5.19 -1.03
N VAL A 76 4.28 -6.05 -2.03
CA VAL A 76 3.41 -5.84 -3.18
C VAL A 76 2.61 -7.12 -3.37
N GLY A 77 1.28 -7.04 -3.40
CA GLY A 77 0.46 -8.24 -3.50
C GLY A 77 -0.97 -8.05 -3.03
N PRO A 78 -1.74 -9.15 -2.94
CA PRO A 78 -3.08 -9.14 -2.42
C PRO A 78 -3.11 -8.74 -0.94
N HIS A 79 -4.24 -8.23 -0.48
CA HIS A 79 -4.48 -7.90 0.90
C HIS A 79 -4.72 -9.20 1.66
N GLU A 80 -3.79 -9.58 2.52
CA GLU A 80 -4.05 -10.60 3.53
C GLU A 80 -5.20 -10.08 4.41
N SER A 81 -6.40 -10.63 4.24
CA SER A 81 -7.50 -10.39 5.18
C SER A 81 -7.02 -10.84 6.55
N ASN A 82 -6.99 -9.95 7.55
CA ASN A 82 -6.72 -10.34 8.92
C ASN A 82 -7.88 -11.17 9.49
N ALA A 83 -7.96 -12.44 9.12
CA ALA A 83 -8.83 -13.44 9.73
C ALA A 83 -8.21 -13.93 11.05
N ALA A 84 -7.98 -13.02 12.00
CA ALA A 84 -7.61 -13.36 13.37
C ALA A 84 -7.92 -12.20 14.34
N ALA A 85 -9.20 -11.96 14.57
CA ALA A 85 -9.68 -11.42 15.84
C ALA A 85 -10.70 -12.42 16.40
N GLY A 86 -10.18 -13.52 16.96
CA GLY A 86 -10.99 -14.40 17.79
C GLY A 86 -11.56 -13.61 18.95
N SER A 87 -12.88 -13.62 19.09
CA SER A 87 -13.57 -13.15 20.29
C SER A 87 -13.05 -13.90 21.51
N PRO A 88 -12.55 -13.25 22.56
CA PRO A 88 -12.56 -13.88 23.87
C PRO A 88 -13.99 -13.83 24.41
N THR A 89 -14.49 -15.03 24.73
CA THR A 89 -15.68 -15.26 25.57
C THR A 89 -15.40 -14.82 27.00
#